data_AF-P80033-F1
#
_entry.id   AF-P80033-F1
#
_cell.length_a   1.000
_cell.length_b   1.000
_cell.length_c   1.000
_cell.angle_alpha   90.00
_cell.angle_beta   90.00
_cell.angle_gamma   90.00
#
_symmetry.space_group_name_H-M   'P 1'
#
loop_
_entity.id
_entity.type
_entity.pdbx_description
1 polymer ?
#
loop_
_entity_poly.entity_id
_entity_poly.type
_entity_poly.pdbx_seq_one_letter_code
_entity_poly.pdbx_strand_id
1 'polypeptide(L)' 'FTCDVLGFEIAGTKLNSAACGAHCLALGRRGGYCNSKSVCVCR' A
#
# COMPACT_ATOMS: atom_id res chain seq x y z
N PHE A 1 -5.76 -5.46 -2.73
CA PHE A 1 -5.03 -5.68 -1.47
C PHE A 1 -5.52 -4.64 -0.45
N THR A 2 -5.90 -5.04 0.76
CA THR A 2 -6.28 -4.08 1.83
C THR A 2 -5.02 -3.59 2.54
N CYS A 3 -4.99 -2.32 2.86
CA CYS A 3 -3.98 -1.73 3.73
C CYS A 3 -4.44 -1.87 5.17
N ASP A 4 -4.68 -3.11 5.60
CA ASP A 4 -5.06 -3.39 6.98
C ASP A 4 -3.80 -3.45 7.85
N VAL A 5 -3.90 -2.88 9.05
CA VAL A 5 -2.84 -2.67 10.06
C VAL A 5 -2.06 -3.93 10.48
N LEU A 6 -2.43 -5.11 9.97
CA LEU A 6 -1.86 -6.40 10.32
C LEU A 6 -0.41 -6.63 9.83
N GLY A 7 0.10 -5.83 8.90
CA GLY A 7 1.45 -5.96 8.35
C GLY A 7 2.49 -5.06 9.03
N PHE A 8 2.77 -5.26 10.32
CA PHE A 8 3.87 -4.62 11.04
C PHE A 8 3.86 -3.08 11.03
N GLU A 9 3.17 -2.51 12.01
CA GLU A 9 3.44 -1.18 12.58
C GLU A 9 4.88 -1.08 13.11
N ILE A 10 5.88 -1.11 12.23
CA ILE A 10 7.16 -0.47 12.53
C ILE A 10 7.01 1.00 12.16
N ALA A 11 6.81 1.81 13.19
CA ALA A 11 6.87 3.27 13.15
C ALA A 11 5.86 3.95 12.21
N GLY A 12 4.57 3.94 12.58
CA GLY A 12 3.70 5.12 12.55
C GLY A 12 3.52 5.96 11.27
N THR A 13 4.09 5.64 10.11
CA THR A 13 3.86 6.32 8.82
C THR A 13 4.69 5.67 7.69
N LYS A 14 4.04 5.22 6.61
CA LYS A 14 4.56 5.00 5.22
C LYS A 14 4.79 3.57 4.68
N LEU A 15 5.01 2.51 5.46
CA LEU A 15 5.28 1.19 4.86
C LEU A 15 4.05 0.54 4.22
N ASN A 16 2.83 0.76 4.74
CA ASN A 16 1.59 0.27 4.11
C ASN A 16 1.43 0.79 2.67
N SER A 17 1.68 2.08 2.46
CA SER A 17 1.73 2.68 1.14
C SER A 17 2.88 2.13 0.29
N ALA A 18 4.02 1.77 0.91
CA ALA A 18 5.14 1.17 0.21
C ALA A 18 4.85 -0.26 -0.25
N ALA A 19 4.18 -1.09 0.56
CA ALA A 19 3.76 -2.44 0.17
C ALA A 19 2.72 -2.40 -0.96
N CYS A 20 1.70 -1.54 -0.81
CA CYS A 20 0.75 -1.26 -1.88
C CYS A 20 1.45 -0.75 -3.15
N GLY A 21 2.35 0.22 -3.00
CA GLY A 21 3.14 0.79 -4.08
C GLY A 21 4.01 -0.24 -4.79
N ALA A 22 4.75 -1.04 -4.04
CA ALA A 22 5.60 -2.11 -4.54
C ALA A 22 4.79 -3.20 -5.24
N HIS A 23 3.64 -3.59 -4.68
CA HIS A 23 2.73 -4.54 -5.32
C HIS A 23 2.23 -4.03 -6.67
N CYS A 24 1.79 -2.77 -6.73
CA CYS A 24 1.34 -2.17 -7.98
C CYS A 24 2.49 -2.00 -8.99
N LEU A 25 3.70 -1.67 -8.54
CA LEU A 25 4.90 -1.63 -9.38
C LEU A 25 5.24 -3.01 -9.95
N ALA A 26 5.15 -4.07 -9.14
CA ALA A 26 5.35 -5.45 -9.59
C ALA A 26 4.31 -5.89 -10.63
N LEU A 27 3.10 -5.33 -10.57
CA LEU A 27 2.05 -5.49 -11.59
C LEU A 27 2.27 -4.62 -12.85
N GLY A 28 3.39 -3.88 -12.94
CA GLY A 28 3.70 -3.00 -14.07
C GLY A 28 2.91 -1.69 -14.08
N ARG A 29 2.30 -1.31 -12.95
CA ARG A 29 1.66 0.00 -12.76
C ARG A 29 2.70 1.01 -12.27
N ARG A 30 2.36 2.30 -12.26
CA ARG A 30 3.26 3.39 -11.81
C ARG A 30 3.35 3.48 -10.28
N GLY A 31 2.70 2.56 -9.58
CA GLY A 31 2.68 2.43 -8.13
C GLY A 31 1.25 2.42 -7.61
N GLY A 32 1.09 2.64 -6.32
CA GLY A 32 -0.20 2.59 -5.67
C GLY A 32 -0.19 3.36 -4.35
N TYR A 33 -1.39 3.67 -3.88
CA TYR A 33 -1.60 4.34 -2.61
C TYR A 33 -2.79 3.72 -1.88
N CYS A 34 -2.76 3.75 -0.56
CA CYS A 34 -3.90 3.37 0.26
C CYS A 34 -4.89 4.54 0.27
N ASN A 35 -6.14 4.29 -0.10
CA ASN A 35 -7.21 5.29 -0.01
C ASN A 35 -7.79 5.35 1.43
N SER A 36 -8.71 6.29 1.67
CA SER A 36 -9.36 6.47 2.99
C SER A 36 -10.17 5.25 3.47
N LYS A 37 -10.50 4.30 2.57
CA LYS A 37 -11.17 3.04 2.90
C LYS A 37 -10.19 1.90 3.19
N SER A 38 -8.91 2.20 3.40
CA SER A 38 -7.84 1.20 3.55
C SER A 38 -7.74 0.23 2.38
N VAL A 39 -8.09 0.68 1.16
CA VAL A 39 -7.94 -0.10 -0.07
C VAL A 39 -6.73 0.41 -0.84
N CYS A 40 -5.84 -0.51 -1.22
CA CYS A 40 -4.76 -0.20 -2.13
C CYS A 40 -5.30 0.07 -3.54
N VAL A 41 -5.09 1.29 -4.04
CA VAL A 41 -5.43 1.72 -5.39
C VAL A 41 -4.14 1.82 -6.21
N CYS A 42 -4.00 0.96 -7.22
CA CYS A 42 -2.90 1.03 -8.18
C CYS A 42 -3.19 2.10 -9.25
N ARG A 43 -2.16 2.87 -9.62
CA ARG A 43 -2.20 3.88 -10.68
C ARG A 43 -1.05 3.69 -11.66
#